data_AF-A0ABD5G7D2-F1
#
_entry.id   AF-A0ABD5G7D2-F1
#
_cell.length_a   1.000
_cell.length_b   1.000
_cell.length_c   1.000
_cell.angle_alpha   90.00
_cell.angle_beta   90.00
_cell.angle_gamma   90.00
#
_symmetry.space_group_name_H-M   'P 1'
#
loop_
_entity.id
_entity.type
_entity.pdbx_description
1 polymer ?
#
loop_
_entity_poly.entity_id
_entity_poly.type
_entity_poly.pdbx_seq_one_letter_code
_entity_poly.pdbx_strand_id
1 'polypeptide(L)'
;MPAVTHEDAQRRADDIQAFYREVERLHEEQALLLDPGQLDQLGDHHRQVLADLRSLYDIDHDTQTRRLSLGMRIASLLGALALGASLLFFFYQFWGLFSETVQVAILVGATLGTLGLTALVRRRDSTGYFSKLAAMLAFVAFVLNLVMLGQIFNITPSDKAFIAWGAYGLLLAYACNARLLLVAGLLCLMAFISARVGTWGGGYWLSMGEHPENFLPAAVAVFLVPQFLSQVRFGGFAATYRLVGLITFFLTLLVLANWGRSSYLPLDSDLIEGGYQLGGFALAALGIWLGARRDWPEVINGSLTFLVIFLYTKLFDWWWDLLPKYLFFLLLGLIALLILVVLNRLRRSWLKGGAR
;
A
#
# COMPACT_ATOMS: atom_id res chain seq x y z
N MET A 1 20.08 16.41 -15.25
CA MET A 1 20.13 15.08 -14.61
C MET A 1 18.74 14.75 -14.11
N PRO A 2 18.20 13.54 -14.34
CA PRO A 2 16.91 13.16 -13.74
C PRO A 2 17.00 13.33 -12.23
N ALA A 3 15.91 13.74 -11.57
CA ALA A 3 15.88 13.87 -10.13
C ALA A 3 16.03 12.47 -9.50
N VAL A 4 17.25 12.12 -9.08
CA VAL A 4 17.55 10.84 -8.43
C VAL A 4 16.96 10.90 -7.03
N THR A 5 16.09 9.94 -6.71
CA THR A 5 15.53 9.83 -5.35
C THR A 5 16.46 9.00 -4.46
N HIS A 6 16.32 9.11 -3.14
CA HIS A 6 17.04 8.21 -2.19
C HIS A 6 16.80 6.74 -2.52
N GLU A 7 15.60 6.36 -2.99
CA GLU A 7 15.31 4.98 -3.38
C GLU A 7 16.07 4.54 -4.63
N ASP A 8 16.23 5.43 -5.61
CA ASP A 8 17.01 5.15 -6.83
C ASP A 8 18.51 5.07 -6.51
N ALA A 9 18.99 5.94 -5.63
CA ALA A 9 20.37 5.94 -5.14
C ALA A 9 20.68 4.63 -4.40
N GLN A 10 19.77 4.19 -3.52
CA GLN A 10 19.86 2.90 -2.83
C GLN A 10 19.80 1.73 -3.81
N ARG A 11 18.89 1.75 -4.79
CA ARG A 11 18.78 0.70 -5.82
C ARG A 11 20.08 0.58 -6.61
N ARG A 12 20.70 1.70 -6.97
CA ARG A 12 22.00 1.70 -7.64
C ARG A 12 23.11 1.09 -6.79
N ALA A 13 23.13 1.36 -5.48
CA ALA A 13 24.08 0.74 -4.58
C ALA A 13 23.86 -0.78 -4.46
N ASP A 14 22.61 -1.22 -4.35
CA ASP A 14 22.23 -2.63 -4.32
C ASP A 14 22.62 -3.35 -5.62
N ASP A 15 22.45 -2.70 -6.79
CA ASP A 15 22.85 -3.24 -8.10
C ASP A 15 24.37 -3.43 -8.20
N ILE A 16 25.16 -2.49 -7.69
CA ILE A 16 26.63 -2.61 -7.64
C ILE A 16 27.04 -3.81 -6.79
N GLN A 17 26.40 -4.02 -5.64
CA GLN A 17 26.67 -5.20 -4.80
C GLN A 17 26.21 -6.50 -5.47
N ALA A 18 25.09 -6.49 -6.19
CA ALA A 18 24.64 -7.64 -6.97
C ALA A 18 25.63 -7.99 -8.08
N PHE A 19 26.17 -6.99 -8.78
CA PHE A 19 27.20 -7.16 -9.80
C PHE A 19 28.45 -7.86 -9.25
N TYR A 20 29.01 -7.40 -8.13
CA TYR A 20 30.20 -8.05 -7.56
C TYR A 20 29.97 -9.50 -7.13
N ARG A 21 28.79 -9.80 -6.56
CA ARG A 21 28.43 -11.20 -6.24
C ARG A 21 28.33 -12.08 -7.48
N GLU A 22 27.86 -11.53 -8.60
CA GLU A 22 27.80 -12.28 -9.86
C GLU A 22 29.18 -12.46 -10.48
N VAL A 23 30.05 -11.44 -10.42
CA VAL A 23 31.45 -11.55 -10.85
C VAL A 23 32.18 -12.65 -10.07
N GLU A 24 31.97 -12.72 -8.76
CA GLU A 24 32.55 -13.76 -7.90
C GLU A 24 32.08 -15.16 -8.31
N ARG A 25 30.78 -15.34 -8.55
CA ARG A 25 30.22 -16.61 -9.07
C ARG A 25 30.79 -17.00 -10.43
N LEU A 26 30.88 -16.04 -11.35
CA LEU A 26 31.42 -16.30 -12.69
C LEU A 26 32.92 -16.64 -12.66
N HIS A 27 33.65 -16.11 -11.66
CA HIS A 27 35.04 -16.46 -11.41
C HIS A 27 35.16 -17.89 -10.86
N GLU A 28 34.31 -18.27 -9.90
CA GLU A 28 34.22 -19.64 -9.37
C GLU A 28 33.85 -20.66 -10.45
N GLU A 29 32.92 -20.31 -11.34
CA GLU A 29 32.48 -21.13 -12.47
C GLU A 29 33.49 -21.17 -13.63
N GLN A 30 34.59 -20.41 -13.56
CA GLN A 30 35.57 -20.20 -14.63
C GLN A 30 34.94 -19.74 -15.96
N ALA A 31 33.70 -19.26 -15.94
CA ALA A 31 32.94 -18.87 -17.12
C ALA A 31 33.37 -17.50 -17.65
N LEU A 32 33.82 -16.60 -16.77
CA LEU A 32 34.33 -15.29 -17.12
C LEU A 32 35.48 -14.90 -16.18
N LEU A 33 36.70 -14.90 -16.71
CA LEU A 33 37.88 -14.39 -16.02
C LEU A 33 38.13 -12.95 -16.50
N LEU A 34 37.58 -11.98 -15.76
CA LEU A 34 37.90 -10.57 -15.98
C LEU A 34 39.37 -10.31 -15.61
N ASP A 35 40.06 -9.54 -16.44
CA ASP A 35 41.44 -9.15 -16.19
C ASP A 35 41.53 -8.35 -14.87
N PRO A 36 42.44 -8.70 -13.94
CA PRO A 36 42.54 -8.04 -12.63
C PRO A 36 42.66 -6.51 -12.72
N GLY A 37 43.35 -5.98 -13.75
CA GLY A 37 43.49 -4.54 -13.95
C GLY A 37 42.18 -3.83 -14.32
N GLN A 38 41.27 -4.51 -15.01
CA GLN A 38 39.95 -3.97 -15.35
C GLN A 38 39.00 -3.98 -14.14
N LEU A 39 39.09 -5.01 -13.31
CA LEU A 39 38.32 -5.09 -12.06
C LEU A 39 38.73 -4.00 -11.07
N ASP A 40 40.02 -3.69 -10.96
CA ASP A 40 40.50 -2.62 -10.09
C ASP A 40 40.02 -1.23 -10.55
N GLN A 41 40.11 -0.93 -11.85
CA GLN A 41 39.60 0.34 -12.41
C GLN A 41 38.08 0.49 -12.20
N LEU A 42 37.32 -0.59 -12.43
CA LEU A 42 35.89 -0.60 -12.17
C LEU A 42 35.57 -0.50 -10.67
N GLY A 43 36.41 -1.11 -9.83
CA GLY A 43 36.42 -1.01 -8.39
C GLY A 43 36.56 0.41 -7.88
N ASP A 44 37.51 1.16 -8.43
CA ASP A 44 37.73 2.57 -8.12
C ASP A 44 36.53 3.42 -8.54
N HIS A 45 36.02 3.22 -9.76
CA HIS A 45 34.84 3.94 -10.23
C HIS A 45 33.60 3.67 -9.35
N HIS A 46 33.31 2.42 -9.03
CA HIS A 46 32.19 2.06 -8.15
C HIS A 46 32.37 2.58 -6.72
N ARG A 47 33.60 2.59 -6.18
CA ARG A 47 33.87 3.23 -4.87
C ARG A 47 33.57 4.73 -4.90
N GLN A 48 33.94 5.42 -5.97
CA GLN A 48 33.68 6.84 -6.13
C GLN A 48 32.19 7.12 -6.29
N VAL A 49 31.48 6.36 -7.12
CA VAL A 49 30.01 6.46 -7.25
C VAL A 49 29.31 6.19 -5.93
N LEU A 50 29.72 5.17 -5.18
CA LEU A 50 29.16 4.89 -3.86
C LEU A 50 29.46 6.01 -2.86
N ALA A 51 30.65 6.61 -2.89
CA ALA A 51 31.00 7.75 -2.04
C ALA A 51 30.15 8.98 -2.36
N ASP A 52 29.96 9.28 -3.65
CA ASP A 52 29.11 10.38 -4.11
C ASP A 52 27.65 10.15 -3.70
N LEU A 53 27.11 8.97 -3.96
CA LEU A 53 25.76 8.62 -3.56
C LEU A 53 25.56 8.63 -2.04
N ARG A 54 26.57 8.22 -1.27
CA ARG A 54 26.57 8.33 0.21
C ARG A 54 26.53 9.79 0.67
N SER A 55 27.38 10.64 0.11
CA SER A 55 27.43 12.06 0.51
C SER A 55 26.16 12.83 0.15
N LEU A 56 25.52 12.48 -0.96
CA LEU A 56 24.33 13.18 -1.46
C LEU A 56 23.02 12.63 -0.90
N TYR A 57 22.94 11.32 -0.62
CA TYR A 57 21.68 10.64 -0.29
C TYR A 57 21.71 9.77 0.97
N ASP A 58 22.82 9.69 1.72
CA ASP A 58 22.91 9.00 3.03
C ASP A 58 22.43 7.53 2.98
N ILE A 59 22.95 6.76 2.02
CA ILE A 59 22.57 5.37 1.73
C ILE A 59 23.02 4.41 2.84
N ASP A 60 22.14 3.46 3.21
CA ASP A 60 22.38 2.45 4.25
C ASP A 60 23.57 1.52 3.93
N HIS A 61 24.37 1.21 4.96
CA HIS A 61 25.65 0.50 4.86
C HIS A 61 25.53 -1.01 4.57
N ASP A 62 24.46 -1.70 5.00
CA ASP A 62 24.46 -3.17 4.99
C ASP A 62 23.08 -3.85 5.06
N THR A 63 23.00 -5.06 4.49
CA THR A 63 21.82 -5.94 4.54
C THR A 63 21.52 -6.47 5.94
N GLN A 64 22.52 -6.50 6.84
CA GLN A 64 22.34 -6.85 8.25
C GLN A 64 21.65 -5.72 9.04
N THR A 65 21.93 -4.46 8.70
CA THR A 65 21.23 -3.27 9.20
C THR A 65 19.75 -3.27 8.79
N ARG A 66 19.40 -3.83 7.61
CA ARG A 66 17.99 -4.04 7.21
C ARG A 66 17.21 -4.94 8.17
N ARG A 67 17.80 -6.02 8.70
CA ARG A 67 17.11 -6.92 9.64
C ARG A 67 16.89 -6.28 11.01
N LEU A 68 17.89 -5.54 11.52
CA LEU A 68 17.74 -4.70 12.71
C LEU A 68 16.72 -3.56 12.51
N SER A 69 16.66 -3.00 11.30
CA SER A 69 15.69 -1.94 10.96
C SER A 69 14.23 -2.41 10.98
N LEU A 70 13.97 -3.69 10.67
CA LEU A 70 12.62 -4.28 10.74
C LEU A 70 12.18 -4.44 12.19
N GLY A 71 13.05 -4.96 13.05
CA GLY A 71 12.81 -5.04 14.49
C GLY A 71 12.58 -3.66 15.11
N MET A 72 13.40 -2.67 14.73
CA MET A 72 13.27 -1.28 15.18
C MET A 72 11.99 -0.61 14.64
N ARG A 73 11.58 -0.91 13.40
CA ARG A 73 10.31 -0.47 12.82
C ARG A 73 9.13 -1.00 13.60
N ILE A 74 9.10 -2.31 13.87
CA ILE A 74 8.04 -2.95 14.65
C ILE A 74 8.02 -2.39 16.07
N ALA A 75 9.18 -2.32 16.74
CA ALA A 75 9.28 -1.77 18.09
C ALA A 75 8.84 -0.31 18.18
N SER A 76 9.23 0.53 17.22
CA SER A 76 8.80 1.94 17.20
C SER A 76 7.33 2.11 16.84
N LEU A 77 6.76 1.23 16.01
CA LEU A 77 5.35 1.29 15.62
C LEU A 77 4.48 0.83 16.79
N LEU A 78 4.89 -0.25 17.47
CA LEU A 78 4.29 -0.68 18.73
C LEU A 78 4.43 0.40 19.81
N GLY A 79 5.60 1.04 19.92
CA GLY A 79 5.82 2.15 20.83
C GLY A 79 4.92 3.35 20.52
N ALA A 80 4.79 3.73 19.25
CA ALA A 80 3.90 4.81 18.82
C ALA A 80 2.42 4.49 19.07
N LEU A 81 2.00 3.24 18.80
CA LEU A 81 0.65 2.76 19.12
C LEU A 81 0.39 2.74 20.62
N ALA A 82 1.35 2.27 21.42
CA ALA A 82 1.25 2.25 22.87
C ALA A 82 1.20 3.66 23.46
N LEU A 83 1.99 4.60 22.93
CA LEU A 83 1.92 6.01 23.32
C LEU A 83 0.58 6.64 22.92
N GLY A 84 0.08 6.36 21.72
CA GLY A 84 -1.24 6.80 21.28
C GLY A 84 -2.38 6.23 22.14
N ALA A 85 -2.32 4.94 22.47
CA ALA A 85 -3.27 4.28 23.37
C ALA A 85 -3.18 4.86 24.79
N SER A 86 -1.98 5.02 25.33
CA SER A 86 -1.76 5.65 26.64
C SER A 86 -2.37 7.04 26.72
N LEU A 87 -2.14 7.87 25.69
CA LEU A 87 -2.73 9.20 25.59
C LEU A 87 -4.26 9.15 25.53
N LEU A 88 -4.82 8.24 24.74
CA LEU A 88 -6.26 8.02 24.64
C LEU A 88 -6.87 7.57 25.98
N PHE A 89 -6.25 6.62 26.68
CA PHE A 89 -6.71 6.17 27.99
C PHE A 89 -6.55 7.25 29.07
N PHE A 90 -5.48 8.04 29.01
CA PHE A 90 -5.29 9.20 29.88
C PHE A 90 -6.43 10.20 29.69
N PHE A 91 -6.81 10.48 28.43
CA PHE A 91 -8.00 11.27 28.15
C PHE A 91 -9.24 10.62 28.77
N TYR A 92 -9.60 9.38 28.43
CA TYR A 92 -10.79 8.72 29.01
C TYR A 92 -10.88 8.78 30.53
N GLN A 93 -9.75 8.64 31.24
CA GLN A 93 -9.72 8.64 32.70
C GLN A 93 -9.92 10.03 33.33
N PHE A 94 -9.31 11.08 32.75
CA PHE A 94 -9.27 12.41 33.37
C PHE A 94 -10.13 13.45 32.65
N TRP A 95 -10.68 13.16 31.47
CA TRP A 95 -11.36 14.13 30.60
C TRP A 95 -12.49 14.87 31.31
N GLY A 96 -13.35 14.14 32.03
CA GLY A 96 -14.50 14.70 32.72
C GLY A 96 -14.16 15.64 33.88
N LEU A 97 -12.89 15.71 34.31
CA LEU A 97 -12.44 16.60 35.38
C LEU A 97 -12.03 17.99 34.88
N PHE A 98 -11.79 18.14 33.57
CA PHE A 98 -11.39 19.41 32.97
C PHE A 98 -12.60 20.23 32.53
N SER A 99 -12.50 21.56 32.62
CA SER A 99 -13.49 22.45 32.02
C SER A 99 -13.40 22.42 30.48
N GLU A 100 -14.50 22.76 29.81
CA GLU A 100 -14.58 22.78 28.34
C GLU A 100 -13.45 23.62 27.71
N THR A 101 -13.15 24.80 28.27
CA THR A 101 -12.06 25.65 27.79
C THR A 101 -10.70 24.96 27.87
N VAL A 102 -10.42 24.24 28.96
CA VAL A 102 -9.16 23.50 29.13
C VAL A 102 -9.10 22.30 28.19
N GLN A 103 -10.21 21.58 28.04
CA GLN A 103 -10.32 20.48 27.08
C GLN A 103 -10.01 20.96 25.66
N VAL A 104 -10.67 22.02 25.19
CA VAL A 104 -10.44 22.59 23.85
C VAL A 104 -9.00 23.08 23.70
N ALA A 105 -8.45 23.76 24.71
CA ALA A 105 -7.06 24.23 24.68
C ALA A 105 -6.06 23.07 24.57
N ILE A 106 -6.29 21.96 25.29
CA ILE A 106 -5.46 20.76 25.22
C ILE A 106 -5.56 20.11 23.84
N LEU A 107 -6.77 19.95 23.27
CA LEU A 107 -6.94 19.33 21.95
C LEU A 107 -6.30 20.17 20.84
N VAL A 108 -6.51 21.49 20.84
CA VAL A 108 -5.90 22.39 19.86
C VAL A 108 -4.38 22.43 20.05
N GLY A 109 -3.92 22.56 21.29
CA GLY A 109 -2.50 22.57 21.64
C GLY A 109 -1.79 21.27 21.26
N ALA A 110 -2.40 20.12 21.48
CA ALA A 110 -1.84 18.82 21.09
C ALA A 110 -1.77 18.67 19.57
N THR A 111 -2.77 19.13 18.83
CA THR A 111 -2.79 19.09 17.37
C THR A 111 -1.68 19.96 16.78
N LEU A 112 -1.58 21.21 17.23
CA LEU A 112 -0.55 22.16 16.77
C LEU A 112 0.85 21.73 17.24
N GLY A 113 0.95 21.21 18.47
CA GLY A 113 2.19 20.73 19.06
C GLY A 113 2.75 19.52 18.31
N THR A 114 1.92 18.53 17.98
CA THR A 114 2.36 17.35 17.20
C THR A 114 2.71 17.71 15.76
N LEU A 115 1.99 18.66 15.14
CA LEU A 115 2.36 19.20 13.82
C LEU A 115 3.69 19.95 13.87
N GLY A 116 3.89 20.81 14.88
CA GLY A 116 5.12 21.56 15.10
C GLY A 116 6.31 20.64 15.39
N LEU A 117 6.10 19.59 16.19
CA LEU A 117 7.09 18.55 16.44
C LEU A 117 7.45 17.82 15.15
N THR A 118 6.47 17.47 14.32
CA THR A 118 6.72 16.84 13.01
C THR A 118 7.56 17.74 12.11
N ALA A 119 7.28 19.05 12.08
CA ALA A 119 8.06 20.01 11.31
C ALA A 119 9.49 20.18 11.86
N LEU A 120 9.67 20.19 13.19
CA LEU A 120 10.99 20.29 13.83
C LEU A 120 11.83 19.04 13.57
N VAL A 121 11.24 17.85 13.75
CA VAL A 121 11.91 16.56 13.49
C VAL A 121 12.29 16.48 12.02
N ARG A 122 11.40 16.87 11.10
CA ARG A 122 11.70 16.88 9.66
C ARG A 122 12.92 17.75 9.30
N ARG A 123 13.17 18.85 10.00
CA ARG A 123 14.35 19.70 9.76
C ARG A 123 15.65 19.07 10.24
N ARG A 124 15.60 18.16 11.21
CA ARG A 124 16.78 17.53 11.83
C ARG A 124 17.04 16.11 11.33
N ASP A 125 16.04 15.45 10.78
CA ASP A 125 16.10 14.05 10.36
C ASP A 125 16.50 13.93 8.89
N SER A 126 17.74 13.49 8.62
CA SER A 126 18.25 13.21 7.27
C SER A 126 17.58 11.98 6.64
N THR A 127 17.27 10.96 7.46
CA THR A 127 16.72 9.67 7.01
C THR A 127 15.20 9.71 6.74
N GLY A 128 14.52 10.70 7.31
CA GLY A 128 13.07 10.87 7.25
C GLY A 128 12.28 9.82 8.03
N TYR A 129 12.93 8.92 8.75
CA TYR A 129 12.29 7.86 9.52
C TYR A 129 11.47 8.39 10.70
N PHE A 130 12.10 9.20 11.56
CA PHE A 130 11.45 9.81 12.70
C PHE A 130 10.41 10.84 12.27
N SER A 131 10.64 11.52 11.14
CA SER A 131 9.64 12.41 10.55
C SER A 131 8.36 11.66 10.17
N LYS A 132 8.45 10.45 9.60
CA LYS A 132 7.28 9.61 9.29
C LYS A 132 6.53 9.17 10.54
N LEU A 133 7.24 8.80 11.62
CA LEU A 133 6.63 8.44 12.90
C LEU A 133 5.92 9.63 13.56
N ALA A 134 6.57 10.79 13.59
CA ALA A 134 5.98 12.02 14.13
C ALA A 134 4.73 12.43 13.33
N ALA A 135 4.78 12.34 11.99
CA ALA A 135 3.64 12.61 11.14
C ALA A 135 2.48 11.62 11.39
N MET A 136 2.79 10.34 11.63
CA MET A 136 1.77 9.34 11.98
C MET A 136 1.09 9.69 13.30
N LEU A 137 1.88 10.06 14.33
CA LEU A 137 1.35 10.50 15.61
C LEU A 137 0.49 11.76 15.47
N ALA A 138 0.93 12.73 14.65
CA ALA A 138 0.18 13.94 14.38
C ALA A 138 -1.16 13.64 13.69
N PHE A 139 -1.18 12.73 12.72
CA PHE A 139 -2.40 12.27 12.06
C PHE A 139 -3.38 11.61 13.04
N VAL A 140 -2.91 10.67 13.86
CA VAL A 140 -3.74 9.99 14.87
C VAL A 140 -4.28 10.99 15.89
N ALA A 141 -3.43 11.89 16.40
CA ALA A 141 -3.85 12.95 17.32
C ALA A 141 -4.92 13.84 16.70
N PHE A 142 -4.75 14.26 15.44
CA PHE A 142 -5.75 15.09 14.74
C PHE A 142 -7.10 14.39 14.61
N VAL A 143 -7.12 13.12 14.21
CA VAL A 143 -8.37 12.34 14.10
C VAL A 143 -9.06 12.23 15.46
N LEU A 144 -8.33 11.84 16.50
CA LEU A 144 -8.87 11.71 17.86
C LEU A 144 -9.39 13.04 18.40
N ASN A 145 -8.62 14.12 18.22
CA ASN A 145 -8.99 15.44 18.70
C ASN A 145 -10.25 15.97 18.00
N LEU A 146 -10.42 15.71 16.70
CA LEU A 146 -11.63 16.11 15.98
C LEU A 146 -12.86 15.33 16.48
N VAL A 147 -12.71 14.03 16.76
CA VAL A 147 -13.80 13.21 17.34
C VAL A 147 -14.16 13.70 18.74
N MET A 148 -13.17 13.96 19.60
CA MET A 148 -13.39 14.48 20.95
C MET A 148 -14.05 15.87 20.95
N LEU A 149 -13.63 16.78 20.06
CA LEU A 149 -14.29 18.07 19.88
C LEU A 149 -15.76 17.91 19.46
N GLY A 150 -16.02 16.98 18.54
CA GLY A 150 -17.39 16.66 18.12
C GLY A 150 -18.26 16.20 19.28
N GLN A 151 -17.72 15.37 20.18
CA GLN A 151 -18.43 14.93 21.38
C GLN A 151 -18.67 16.06 22.39
N ILE A 152 -17.66 16.90 22.67
CA ILE A 152 -17.78 18.03 23.61
C ILE A 152 -18.90 18.98 23.18
N PHE A 153 -18.93 19.34 21.90
CA PHE A 153 -19.91 20.28 21.36
C PHE A 153 -21.19 19.61 20.85
N ASN A 154 -21.37 18.30 21.10
CA ASN A 154 -22.51 17.50 20.64
C ASN A 154 -22.81 17.67 19.13
N ILE A 155 -21.75 17.72 18.31
CA ILE A 155 -21.84 17.84 16.87
C ILE A 155 -22.22 16.48 16.28
N THR A 156 -23.30 16.45 15.50
CA THR A 156 -23.74 15.23 14.81
C THR A 156 -22.64 14.68 13.89
N PRO A 157 -22.28 13.39 13.99
CA PRO A 157 -21.32 12.75 13.09
C PRO A 157 -21.69 12.91 11.62
N SER A 158 -20.72 13.27 10.78
CA SER A 158 -20.90 13.48 9.33
C SER A 158 -19.73 12.91 8.54
N ASP A 159 -20.04 12.40 7.35
CA ASP A 159 -19.13 12.01 6.28
C ASP A 159 -18.06 13.07 5.95
N LYS A 160 -18.34 14.36 6.15
CA LYS A 160 -17.38 15.44 5.88
C LYS A 160 -16.12 15.37 6.75
N ALA A 161 -16.17 14.69 7.89
CA ALA A 161 -14.98 14.47 8.72
C ALA A 161 -13.88 13.73 7.94
N PHE A 162 -14.25 12.80 7.04
CA PHE A 162 -13.32 12.09 6.18
C PHE A 162 -12.55 13.00 5.22
N ILE A 163 -13.14 14.13 4.78
CA ILE A 163 -12.42 15.11 3.96
C ILE A 163 -11.30 15.74 4.79
N ALA A 164 -11.60 16.17 6.03
CA ALA A 164 -10.62 16.80 6.90
C ALA A 164 -9.48 15.82 7.23
N TRP A 165 -9.81 14.58 7.59
CA TRP A 165 -8.83 13.53 7.85
C TRP A 165 -8.02 13.19 6.59
N GLY A 166 -8.69 12.98 5.47
CA GLY A 166 -8.06 12.67 4.19
C GLY A 166 -7.10 13.77 3.74
N ALA A 167 -7.52 15.03 3.79
CA ALA A 167 -6.69 16.18 3.44
C ALA A 167 -5.46 16.29 4.35
N TYR A 168 -5.64 16.19 5.67
CA TYR A 168 -4.53 16.25 6.61
C TYR A 168 -3.55 15.10 6.42
N GLY A 169 -4.06 13.87 6.25
CA GLY A 169 -3.25 12.68 5.97
C GLY A 169 -2.45 12.79 4.68
N LEU A 170 -3.07 13.28 3.59
CA LEU A 170 -2.38 13.51 2.32
C LEU A 170 -1.31 14.60 2.45
N LEU A 171 -1.62 15.73 3.09
CA LEU A 171 -0.65 16.82 3.29
C LEU A 171 0.58 16.32 4.05
N LEU A 172 0.38 15.57 5.14
CA LEU A 172 1.47 14.95 5.90
C LEU A 172 2.20 13.88 5.08
N ALA A 173 1.49 13.07 4.29
CA ALA A 173 2.10 12.06 3.44
C ALA A 173 3.06 12.69 2.43
N TYR A 174 2.63 13.73 1.72
CA TYR A 174 3.47 14.45 0.76
C TYR A 174 4.58 15.27 1.43
N ALA A 175 4.33 15.82 2.62
CA ALA A 175 5.36 16.54 3.38
C ALA A 175 6.48 15.62 3.86
N CYS A 176 6.13 14.43 4.36
CA CYS A 176 7.09 13.50 4.99
C CYS A 176 7.49 12.32 4.08
N ASN A 177 7.04 12.31 2.81
CA ASN A 177 7.18 11.18 1.88
C ASN A 177 6.76 9.84 2.52
N ALA A 178 5.62 9.87 3.22
CA ALA A 178 5.15 8.78 4.07
C ALA A 178 4.05 7.96 3.40
N ARG A 179 4.40 6.78 2.87
CA ARG A 179 3.45 5.91 2.14
C ARG A 179 2.27 5.42 2.99
N LEU A 180 2.49 5.13 4.27
CA LEU A 180 1.41 4.67 5.16
C LEU A 180 0.35 5.77 5.38
N LEU A 181 0.79 7.03 5.52
CA LEU A 181 -0.12 8.17 5.62
C LEU A 181 -0.85 8.43 4.31
N LEU A 182 -0.19 8.18 3.17
CA LEU A 182 -0.86 8.22 1.88
C LEU A 182 -2.01 7.21 1.84
N VAL A 183 -1.76 5.96 2.24
CA VAL A 183 -2.83 4.93 2.33
C VAL A 183 -3.95 5.41 3.26
N ALA A 184 -3.64 5.89 4.47
CA ALA A 184 -4.65 6.37 5.41
C ALA A 184 -5.49 7.53 4.84
N GLY A 185 -4.84 8.50 4.19
CA GLY A 185 -5.51 9.63 3.54
C GLY A 185 -6.40 9.20 2.39
N LEU A 186 -5.92 8.28 1.54
CA LEU A 186 -6.70 7.70 0.45
C LEU A 186 -7.90 6.93 0.97
N LEU A 187 -7.74 6.09 2.00
CA LEU A 187 -8.85 5.36 2.61
C LEU A 187 -9.94 6.31 3.15
N CYS A 188 -9.54 7.42 3.79
CA CYS A 188 -10.50 8.44 4.23
C CYS A 188 -11.26 9.04 3.05
N LEU A 189 -10.56 9.46 1.98
CA LEU A 189 -11.22 10.02 0.80
C LEU A 189 -12.11 9.01 0.08
N MET A 190 -11.70 7.74 0.03
CA MET A 190 -12.50 6.67 -0.56
C MET A 190 -13.76 6.40 0.27
N ALA A 191 -13.65 6.40 1.60
CA ALA A 191 -14.81 6.32 2.49
C ALA A 191 -15.75 7.51 2.28
N PHE A 192 -15.22 8.73 2.13
CA PHE A 192 -16.03 9.90 1.78
C PHE A 192 -16.77 9.72 0.45
N ILE A 193 -16.06 9.37 -0.62
CA ILE A 193 -16.68 9.18 -1.95
C ILE A 193 -17.74 8.08 -1.87
N SER A 194 -17.44 6.95 -1.25
CA SER A 194 -18.38 5.84 -1.07
C SER A 194 -19.63 6.27 -0.30
N ALA A 195 -19.46 6.99 0.82
CA ALA A 195 -20.56 7.56 1.58
C ALA A 195 -21.42 8.53 0.74
N ARG A 196 -20.80 9.40 -0.07
CA ARG A 196 -21.52 10.32 -0.96
C ARG A 196 -22.32 9.60 -2.03
N VAL A 197 -21.74 8.60 -2.67
CA VAL A 197 -22.44 7.78 -3.68
C VAL A 197 -23.62 7.06 -3.02
N GLY A 198 -23.43 6.49 -1.83
CA GLY A 198 -24.52 5.86 -1.07
C GLY A 198 -25.63 6.85 -0.69
N THR A 199 -25.29 8.09 -0.33
CA THR A 199 -26.31 9.12 -0.03
C THR A 199 -27.11 9.54 -1.25
N TRP A 200 -26.55 9.47 -2.47
CA TRP A 200 -27.31 9.71 -3.70
C TRP A 200 -28.37 8.64 -3.95
N GLY A 201 -28.10 7.40 -3.50
CA GLY A 201 -29.06 6.30 -3.48
C GLY A 201 -30.07 6.36 -2.33
N GLY A 202 -30.08 7.44 -1.52
CA GLY A 202 -30.97 7.60 -0.37
C GLY A 202 -30.51 6.89 0.91
N GLY A 203 -29.32 6.26 0.90
CA GLY A 203 -28.74 5.59 2.05
C GLY A 203 -28.18 6.55 3.10
N TYR A 204 -28.08 6.08 4.34
CA TYR A 204 -27.37 6.80 5.39
C TYR A 204 -25.86 6.65 5.21
N TRP A 205 -25.06 7.68 5.49
CA TRP A 205 -23.63 7.66 5.17
C TRP A 205 -22.83 6.56 5.89
N LEU A 206 -23.26 6.13 7.08
CA LEU A 206 -22.68 4.99 7.80
C LEU A 206 -23.02 3.64 7.16
N SER A 207 -24.06 3.58 6.33
CA SER A 207 -24.49 2.39 5.61
C SER A 207 -23.75 2.20 4.28
N MET A 208 -22.66 2.95 4.05
CA MET A 208 -21.79 2.82 2.87
C MET A 208 -21.26 1.39 2.63
N GLY A 209 -21.23 0.55 3.68
CA GLY A 209 -20.83 -0.85 3.57
C GLY A 209 -21.93 -1.82 3.10
N GLU A 210 -23.20 -1.41 3.11
CA GLU A 210 -24.33 -2.24 2.66
C GLU A 210 -24.28 -2.52 1.17
N HIS A 211 -23.82 -1.52 0.40
CA HIS A 211 -23.64 -1.60 -1.03
C HIS A 211 -22.17 -1.36 -1.41
N PRO A 212 -21.38 -2.45 -1.53
CA PRO A 212 -19.95 -2.37 -1.86
C PRO A 212 -19.66 -1.60 -3.15
N GLU A 213 -20.59 -1.60 -4.11
CA GLU A 213 -20.47 -0.88 -5.40
C GLU A 213 -20.12 0.60 -5.25
N ASN A 214 -20.51 1.23 -4.13
CA ASN A 214 -20.18 2.62 -3.81
C ASN A 214 -18.67 2.90 -3.78
N PHE A 215 -17.84 1.87 -3.55
CA PHE A 215 -16.39 2.00 -3.55
C PHE A 215 -15.76 1.94 -4.96
N LEU A 216 -16.48 1.46 -5.99
CA LEU A 216 -15.93 1.33 -7.35
C LEU A 216 -15.50 2.67 -7.96
N PRO A 217 -16.31 3.75 -7.91
CA PRO A 217 -15.88 5.05 -8.44
C PRO A 217 -14.63 5.57 -7.75
N ALA A 218 -14.57 5.43 -6.42
CA ALA A 218 -13.41 5.85 -5.64
C ALA A 218 -12.15 5.05 -6.00
N ALA A 219 -12.30 3.73 -6.16
CA ALA A 219 -11.20 2.83 -6.47
C ALA A 219 -10.59 3.11 -7.84
N VAL A 220 -11.44 3.32 -8.87
CA VAL A 220 -11.00 3.69 -10.21
C VAL A 220 -10.35 5.07 -10.21
N ALA A 221 -10.95 6.06 -9.53
CA ALA A 221 -10.39 7.39 -9.44
C ALA A 221 -8.98 7.36 -8.84
N VAL A 222 -8.81 6.71 -7.68
CA VAL A 222 -7.52 6.58 -6.99
C VAL A 222 -6.47 5.85 -7.85
N PHE A 223 -6.87 4.79 -8.56
CA PHE A 223 -5.98 4.07 -9.47
C PHE A 223 -5.47 4.94 -10.63
N LEU A 224 -6.30 5.85 -11.14
CA LEU A 224 -5.97 6.71 -12.28
C LEU A 224 -5.21 7.99 -11.90
N VAL A 225 -5.23 8.42 -10.63
CA VAL A 225 -4.52 9.65 -10.18
C VAL A 225 -3.07 9.74 -10.68
N PRO A 226 -2.23 8.69 -10.60
CA PRO A 226 -0.83 8.76 -11.04
C PRO A 226 -0.65 8.92 -12.56
N GLN A 227 -1.71 8.80 -13.36
CA GLN A 227 -1.66 9.08 -14.81
C GLN A 227 -1.80 10.58 -15.10
N PHE A 228 -2.48 11.32 -14.23
CA PHE A 228 -2.70 12.76 -14.38
C PHE A 228 -1.71 13.60 -13.57
N LEU A 229 -1.25 13.09 -12.42
CA LEU A 229 -0.31 13.76 -11.54
C LEU A 229 1.02 13.02 -11.51
N SER A 230 2.09 13.68 -11.95
CA SER A 230 3.44 13.12 -11.93
C SER A 230 3.93 12.95 -10.48
N GLN A 231 4.18 11.71 -10.09
CA GLN A 231 4.68 11.33 -8.77
C GLN A 231 6.19 11.03 -8.76
N VAL A 232 6.93 11.49 -9.80
CA VAL A 232 8.36 11.18 -9.98
C VAL A 232 9.21 11.59 -8.77
N ARG A 233 8.79 12.64 -8.05
CA ARG A 233 9.50 13.14 -6.86
C ARG A 233 9.28 12.30 -5.60
N PHE A 234 8.28 11.42 -5.57
CA PHE A 234 7.85 10.67 -4.38
C PHE A 234 7.97 9.17 -4.62
N GLY A 235 9.07 8.58 -4.12
CA GLY A 235 9.37 7.16 -4.26
C GLY A 235 8.21 6.25 -3.86
N GLY A 236 7.70 5.47 -4.83
CA GLY A 236 6.62 4.50 -4.67
C GLY A 236 5.22 5.05 -4.37
N PHE A 237 5.00 6.36 -4.46
CA PHE A 237 3.65 6.93 -4.32
C PHE A 237 2.73 6.45 -5.45
N ALA A 238 3.19 6.53 -6.71
CA ALA A 238 2.42 6.03 -7.86
C ALA A 238 1.98 4.57 -7.67
N ALA A 239 2.89 3.71 -7.22
CA ALA A 239 2.59 2.31 -6.92
C ALA A 239 1.56 2.18 -5.78
N THR A 240 1.65 3.00 -4.74
CA THR A 240 0.70 3.01 -3.61
C THR A 240 -0.71 3.40 -4.06
N TYR A 241 -0.87 4.46 -4.86
CA TYR A 241 -2.16 4.85 -5.46
C TYR A 241 -2.78 3.71 -6.24
N ARG A 242 -2.01 3.10 -7.16
CA ARG A 242 -2.47 1.97 -7.97
C ARG A 242 -2.87 0.79 -7.09
N LEU A 243 -2.04 0.42 -6.13
CA LEU A 243 -2.28 -0.74 -5.27
C LEU A 243 -3.51 -0.54 -4.37
N VAL A 244 -3.69 0.63 -3.77
CA VAL A 244 -4.89 0.92 -2.96
C VAL A 244 -6.14 0.88 -3.81
N GLY A 245 -6.15 1.56 -4.97
CA GLY A 245 -7.28 1.53 -5.89
C GLY A 245 -7.60 0.11 -6.38
N LEU A 246 -6.57 -0.67 -6.73
CA LEU A 246 -6.71 -2.04 -7.20
C LEU A 246 -7.25 -2.98 -6.11
N ILE A 247 -6.74 -2.89 -4.88
CA ILE A 247 -7.20 -3.69 -3.74
C ILE A 247 -8.66 -3.39 -3.47
N THR A 248 -9.04 -2.11 -3.35
CA THR A 248 -10.43 -1.77 -3.06
C THR A 248 -11.35 -2.17 -4.19
N PHE A 249 -10.93 -2.02 -5.45
CA PHE A 249 -11.69 -2.46 -6.61
C PHE A 249 -11.96 -3.97 -6.56
N PHE A 250 -10.91 -4.80 -6.48
CA PHE A 250 -11.11 -6.25 -6.48
C PHE A 250 -11.77 -6.77 -5.20
N LEU A 251 -11.53 -6.14 -4.05
CA LEU A 251 -12.24 -6.49 -2.82
C LEU A 251 -13.74 -6.25 -2.98
N THR A 252 -14.13 -5.14 -3.61
CA THR A 252 -15.53 -4.83 -3.91
C THR A 252 -16.15 -5.90 -4.82
N LEU A 253 -15.44 -6.28 -5.90
CA LEU A 253 -15.88 -7.35 -6.80
C LEU A 253 -15.98 -8.69 -6.08
N LEU A 254 -15.02 -9.00 -5.19
CA LEU A 254 -15.00 -10.24 -4.42
C LEU A 254 -16.18 -10.33 -3.45
N VAL A 255 -16.55 -9.23 -2.79
CA VAL A 255 -17.71 -9.19 -1.92
C VAL A 255 -18.98 -9.42 -2.73
N LEU A 256 -19.17 -8.71 -3.84
CA LEU A 256 -20.36 -8.84 -4.69
C LEU A 256 -20.45 -10.20 -5.42
N ALA A 257 -19.31 -10.82 -5.67
CA ALA A 257 -19.19 -12.16 -6.21
C ALA A 257 -19.68 -13.27 -5.25
N ASN A 258 -19.79 -12.99 -3.95
CA ASN A 258 -20.23 -13.94 -2.92
C ASN A 258 -21.50 -13.51 -2.18
N TRP A 259 -21.83 -12.21 -2.22
CA TRP A 259 -23.01 -11.62 -1.59
C TRP A 259 -23.73 -10.73 -2.61
N GLY A 260 -24.39 -11.35 -3.60
CA GLY A 260 -25.07 -10.63 -4.68
C GLY A 260 -26.22 -9.74 -4.20
N ARG A 261 -26.85 -10.09 -3.07
CA ARG A 261 -27.94 -9.32 -2.44
C ARG A 261 -27.58 -7.88 -2.07
N SER A 262 -26.30 -7.59 -1.91
CA SER A 262 -25.79 -6.24 -1.60
C SER A 262 -25.62 -5.36 -2.83
N SER A 263 -25.85 -5.88 -4.04
CA SER A 263 -25.79 -5.11 -5.28
C SER A 263 -27.00 -4.18 -5.44
N TYR A 264 -26.82 -3.08 -6.16
CA TYR A 264 -27.94 -2.23 -6.59
C TYR A 264 -28.70 -2.82 -7.79
N LEU A 265 -28.17 -3.85 -8.45
CA LEU A 265 -28.76 -4.41 -9.65
C LEU A 265 -30.06 -5.16 -9.32
N PRO A 266 -31.19 -4.87 -10.02
CA PRO A 266 -32.46 -5.54 -9.80
C PRO A 266 -32.49 -6.90 -10.54
N LEU A 267 -31.51 -7.75 -10.26
CA LEU A 267 -31.36 -9.09 -10.84
C LEU A 267 -31.34 -10.15 -9.74
N ASP A 268 -31.51 -11.41 -10.10
CA ASP A 268 -31.37 -12.51 -9.16
C ASP A 268 -29.93 -12.57 -8.60
N SER A 269 -29.79 -12.86 -7.30
CA SER A 269 -28.49 -12.90 -6.60
C SER A 269 -27.49 -13.81 -7.32
N ASP A 270 -27.95 -14.95 -7.84
CA ASP A 270 -27.11 -15.93 -8.53
C ASP A 270 -26.51 -15.36 -9.84
N LEU A 271 -27.29 -14.57 -10.57
CA LEU A 271 -26.82 -13.89 -11.79
C LEU A 271 -25.81 -12.79 -11.47
N ILE A 272 -26.07 -12.04 -10.39
CA ILE A 272 -25.18 -10.98 -9.91
C ILE A 272 -23.84 -11.57 -9.46
N GLU A 273 -23.87 -12.59 -8.61
CA GLU A 273 -22.69 -13.30 -8.12
C GLU A 273 -21.89 -13.88 -9.29
N GLY A 274 -22.54 -14.59 -10.20
CA GLY A 274 -21.90 -15.11 -11.42
C GLY A 274 -21.30 -14.01 -12.30
N GLY A 275 -22.00 -12.89 -12.46
CA GLY A 275 -21.54 -11.73 -13.23
C GLY A 275 -20.29 -11.08 -12.64
N TYR A 276 -20.29 -10.81 -11.33
CA TYR A 276 -19.12 -10.25 -10.62
C TYR A 276 -17.95 -11.24 -10.54
N GLN A 277 -18.21 -12.54 -10.46
CA GLN A 277 -17.17 -13.57 -10.55
C GLN A 277 -16.49 -13.57 -11.92
N LEU A 278 -17.26 -13.67 -13.00
CA LEU A 278 -16.73 -13.64 -14.37
C LEU A 278 -16.01 -12.31 -14.65
N GLY A 279 -16.60 -11.20 -14.19
CA GLY A 279 -15.98 -9.88 -14.23
C GLY A 279 -14.66 -9.84 -13.46
N GLY A 280 -14.60 -10.41 -12.26
CA GLY A 280 -13.41 -10.50 -11.42
C GLY A 280 -12.25 -11.22 -12.12
N PHE A 281 -12.51 -12.40 -12.71
CA PHE A 281 -11.50 -13.12 -13.50
C PHE A 281 -11.04 -12.33 -14.73
N ALA A 282 -11.98 -11.78 -15.50
CA ALA A 282 -11.66 -11.03 -16.71
C ALA A 282 -10.85 -9.77 -16.39
N LEU A 283 -11.25 -9.02 -15.37
CA LEU A 283 -10.58 -7.79 -14.94
C LEU A 283 -9.23 -8.06 -14.29
N ALA A 284 -9.07 -9.18 -13.56
CA ALA A 284 -7.77 -9.60 -13.06
C ALA A 284 -6.81 -9.96 -14.20
N ALA A 285 -7.26 -10.68 -15.22
CA ALA A 285 -6.47 -10.95 -16.42
C ALA A 285 -6.09 -9.66 -17.17
N LEU A 286 -7.03 -8.73 -17.32
CA LEU A 286 -6.78 -7.40 -17.90
C LEU A 286 -5.79 -6.58 -17.06
N GLY A 287 -5.86 -6.67 -15.73
CA GLY A 287 -4.93 -6.02 -14.82
C GLY A 287 -3.50 -6.56 -14.96
N ILE A 288 -3.34 -7.89 -15.09
CA ILE A 288 -2.04 -8.52 -15.39
C ILE A 288 -1.51 -8.04 -16.74
N TRP A 289 -2.34 -8.04 -17.78
CA TRP A 289 -1.95 -7.57 -19.12
C TRP A 289 -1.55 -6.09 -19.12
N LEU A 290 -2.35 -5.23 -18.47
CA LEU A 290 -2.07 -3.80 -18.35
C LEU A 290 -0.78 -3.55 -17.56
N GLY A 291 -0.60 -4.27 -16.45
CA GLY A 291 0.59 -4.21 -15.62
C GLY A 291 1.85 -4.63 -16.40
N ALA A 292 1.77 -5.70 -17.19
CA ALA A 292 2.86 -6.16 -18.04
C ALA A 292 3.20 -5.15 -19.16
N ARG A 293 2.18 -4.55 -19.79
CA ARG A 293 2.38 -3.56 -20.86
C ARG A 293 3.02 -2.26 -20.36
N ARG A 294 2.75 -1.89 -19.11
CA ARG A 294 3.20 -0.62 -18.50
C ARG A 294 4.36 -0.78 -17.53
N ASP A 295 4.86 -2.00 -17.36
CA ASP A 295 5.91 -2.39 -16.40
C ASP A 295 5.58 -1.96 -14.96
N TRP A 296 4.35 -2.27 -14.52
CA TRP A 296 3.85 -1.99 -13.17
C TRP A 296 3.79 -3.28 -12.35
N PRO A 297 4.89 -3.68 -11.68
CA PRO A 297 4.96 -4.94 -10.95
C PRO A 297 3.91 -5.03 -9.84
N GLU A 298 3.57 -3.90 -9.19
CA GLU A 298 2.54 -3.84 -8.17
C GLU A 298 1.14 -4.19 -8.70
N VAL A 299 0.82 -3.81 -9.94
CA VAL A 299 -0.48 -4.10 -10.57
C VAL A 299 -0.54 -5.56 -11.02
N ILE A 300 0.57 -6.09 -11.54
CA ILE A 300 0.69 -7.51 -11.91
C ILE A 300 0.48 -8.37 -10.67
N ASN A 301 1.25 -8.13 -9.61
CA ASN A 301 1.21 -8.92 -8.38
C ASN A 301 -0.14 -8.80 -7.67
N GLY A 302 -0.71 -7.59 -7.60
CA GLY A 302 -2.04 -7.38 -7.03
C GLY A 302 -3.12 -8.11 -7.82
N SER A 303 -3.15 -7.96 -9.15
CA SER A 303 -4.15 -8.63 -10.00
C SER A 303 -4.00 -10.15 -9.96
N LEU A 304 -2.78 -10.67 -9.94
CA LEU A 304 -2.51 -12.10 -9.80
C LEU A 304 -2.97 -12.64 -8.43
N THR A 305 -2.72 -11.87 -7.35
CA THR A 305 -3.17 -12.25 -6.01
C THR A 305 -4.69 -12.37 -5.97
N PHE A 306 -5.42 -11.38 -6.50
CA PHE A 306 -6.88 -11.45 -6.56
C PHE A 306 -7.38 -12.53 -7.51
N LEU A 307 -6.71 -12.78 -8.64
CA LEU A 307 -7.02 -13.90 -9.52
C LEU A 307 -6.97 -15.24 -8.77
N VAL A 308 -5.92 -15.44 -7.96
CA VAL A 308 -5.77 -16.64 -7.13
C VAL A 308 -6.85 -16.70 -6.05
N ILE A 309 -7.20 -15.57 -5.43
CA ILE A 309 -8.29 -15.50 -4.44
C ILE A 309 -9.62 -15.87 -5.09
N PHE A 310 -9.99 -15.29 -6.24
CA PHE A 310 -11.21 -15.62 -6.98
C PHE A 310 -11.25 -17.10 -7.39
N LEU A 311 -10.12 -17.64 -7.85
CA LEU A 311 -10.02 -19.06 -8.19
C LEU A 311 -10.25 -19.92 -6.95
N TYR A 312 -9.57 -19.59 -5.85
CA TYR A 312 -9.69 -20.33 -4.59
C TYR A 312 -11.13 -20.31 -4.05
N THR A 313 -11.78 -19.15 -3.98
CA THR A 313 -13.17 -19.05 -3.52
C THR A 313 -14.08 -19.88 -4.39
N LYS A 314 -13.90 -19.86 -5.72
CA LYS A 314 -14.75 -20.63 -6.62
C LYS A 314 -14.56 -22.15 -6.50
N LEU A 315 -13.31 -22.60 -6.34
CA LEU A 315 -13.01 -24.02 -6.11
C LEU A 315 -13.59 -24.48 -4.78
N PHE A 316 -13.53 -23.63 -3.75
CA PHE A 316 -14.15 -23.91 -2.46
C PHE A 316 -15.67 -24.07 -2.60
N ASP A 317 -16.36 -23.10 -3.21
CA ASP A 317 -17.82 -23.16 -3.41
C ASP A 317 -18.26 -24.41 -4.18
N TRP A 318 -17.49 -24.83 -5.19
CA TRP A 318 -17.84 -25.99 -6.00
C TRP A 318 -17.57 -27.33 -5.34
N TRP A 319 -16.46 -27.48 -4.62
CA TRP A 319 -15.93 -28.80 -4.27
C TRP A 319 -15.88 -29.07 -2.77
N TRP A 320 -16.03 -28.05 -1.93
CA TRP A 320 -15.85 -28.20 -0.49
C TRP A 320 -16.84 -29.20 0.12
N ASP A 321 -18.11 -29.10 -0.24
CA ASP A 321 -19.16 -30.00 0.26
C ASP A 321 -19.22 -31.33 -0.52
N LEU A 322 -18.75 -31.34 -1.77
CA LEU A 322 -18.81 -32.52 -2.65
C LEU A 322 -17.66 -33.51 -2.39
N LEU A 323 -16.50 -33.04 -1.95
CA LEU A 323 -15.29 -33.86 -1.84
C LEU A 323 -14.83 -34.04 -0.38
N PRO A 324 -14.27 -35.21 -0.04
CA PRO A 324 -13.48 -35.33 1.18
C PRO A 324 -12.34 -34.31 1.19
N LYS A 325 -12.08 -33.69 2.36
CA LYS A 325 -11.11 -32.59 2.52
C LYS A 325 -9.72 -32.91 1.96
N TYR A 326 -9.24 -34.14 2.13
CA TYR A 326 -7.96 -34.56 1.57
C TYR A 326 -7.93 -34.53 0.03
N LEU A 327 -9.06 -34.90 -0.62
CA LEU A 327 -9.18 -34.92 -2.07
C LEU A 327 -9.32 -33.51 -2.64
N PHE A 328 -10.04 -32.63 -1.93
CA PHE A 328 -10.08 -31.20 -2.23
C PHE A 328 -8.68 -30.57 -2.29
N PHE A 329 -7.87 -30.77 -1.24
CA PHE A 329 -6.50 -30.24 -1.21
C PHE A 329 -5.59 -30.89 -2.26
N LEU A 330 -5.78 -32.19 -2.56
CA LEU A 330 -5.05 -32.87 -3.63
C LEU A 330 -5.35 -32.25 -5.01
N LEU A 331 -6.62 -32.02 -5.32
CA LEU A 331 -7.04 -31.38 -6.58
C LEU A 331 -6.54 -29.94 -6.68
N LEU A 332 -6.61 -29.18 -5.59
CA LEU A 332 -6.06 -27.83 -5.54
C LEU A 332 -4.56 -27.83 -5.88
N GLY A 333 -3.80 -28.77 -5.31
CA GLY A 333 -2.39 -28.96 -5.62
C GLY A 333 -2.14 -29.36 -7.08
N LEU A 334 -2.94 -30.26 -7.64
CA LEU A 334 -2.85 -30.67 -9.06
C LEU A 334 -3.15 -29.52 -10.02
N ILE A 335 -4.13 -28.67 -9.70
CA ILE A 335 -4.44 -27.47 -10.49
C ILE A 335 -3.29 -26.48 -10.44
N ALA A 336 -2.72 -26.24 -9.25
CA ALA A 336 -1.55 -25.37 -9.12
C ALA A 336 -0.36 -25.89 -9.94
N LEU A 337 -0.10 -27.21 -9.91
CA LEU A 337 0.92 -27.85 -10.75
C LEU A 337 0.63 -27.67 -12.24
N LEU A 338 -0.62 -27.86 -12.66
CA LEU A 338 -1.04 -27.69 -14.05
C LEU A 338 -0.85 -26.24 -14.52
N ILE A 339 -1.26 -25.26 -13.71
CA ILE A 339 -1.02 -23.83 -13.99
C ILE A 339 0.48 -23.58 -14.14
N LEU A 340 1.31 -24.11 -13.24
CA LEU A 340 2.76 -23.92 -13.30
C LEU A 340 3.38 -24.55 -14.55
N VAL A 341 2.90 -25.72 -14.98
CA VAL A 341 3.32 -26.36 -16.24
C VAL A 341 2.93 -25.51 -17.44
N VAL A 342 1.70 -24.99 -17.48
CA VAL A 342 1.23 -24.12 -18.56
C VAL A 342 2.05 -22.82 -18.63
N LEU A 343 2.27 -22.17 -17.49
CA LEU A 343 3.08 -20.95 -17.40
C LEU A 343 4.54 -21.22 -17.83
N ASN A 344 5.12 -22.35 -17.43
CA ASN A 344 6.46 -22.74 -17.88
C ASN A 344 6.50 -23.00 -19.39
N ARG A 345 5.46 -23.61 -19.97
CA ARG A 345 5.37 -23.84 -21.41
C ARG A 345 5.27 -22.52 -22.18
N LEU A 346 4.43 -21.58 -21.70
CA LEU A 346 4.31 -20.24 -22.26
C LEU A 346 5.63 -19.47 -22.15
N ARG A 347 6.27 -19.48 -20.98
CA ARG A 347 7.59 -18.85 -20.80
C ARG A 347 8.61 -19.36 -21.81
N ARG A 348 8.65 -20.68 -22.06
CA ARG A 348 9.54 -21.29 -23.05
C ARG A 348 9.19 -20.91 -24.49
N SER A 349 7.91 -20.75 -24.84
CA SER A 349 7.52 -20.31 -26.19
C SER A 349 7.87 -18.83 -26.44
N TRP A 350 7.69 -17.97 -25.44
CA TRP A 350 8.10 -16.56 -25.50
C TRP A 350 9.62 -16.41 -25.66
N LEU A 351 10.41 -17.20 -24.91
CA LEU A 351 11.88 -17.21 -25.05
C LEU A 351 12.35 -17.70 -26.42
N LYS A 352 11.63 -18.66 -27.03
CA LYS A 352 11.93 -19.13 -28.40
C LYS A 352 11.51 -18.15 -29.50
N GLY A 353 10.52 -17.30 -29.24
CA GLY A 353 10.04 -16.28 -30.19
C GLY A 353 10.89 -15.01 -30.23
N GLY A 354 11.61 -14.68 -29.15
CA GLY A 354 12.51 -13.52 -29.09
C GLY A 354 13.93 -13.78 -29.62
N ALA A 355 14.23 -14.98 -30.08
CA ALA A 355 15.53 -15.39 -30.64
C ALA A 355 15.54 -15.43 -32.19
N ARG A 356 14.67 -14.66 -32.84
CA ARG A 356 14.63 -14.50 -34.30
C ARG A 356 14.70 -13.03 -34.69
#